data_AF-A0A9D1GBG3-F1
#
_entry.id   AF-A0A9D1GBG3-F1
#
_cell.length_a   1.000
_cell.length_b   1.000
_cell.length_c   1.000
_cell.angle_alpha   90.00
_cell.angle_beta   90.00
_cell.angle_gamma   90.00
#
_symmetry.space_group_name_H-M   'P 1'
#
loop_
_entity.id
_entity.type
_entity.pdbx_description
1 polymer ?
#
loop_
_entity_poly.entity_id
_entity_poly.type
_entity_poly.pdbx_seq_one_letter_code
_entity_poly.pdbx_strand_id
1 'polypeptide(L)' 'MVFMKTKESLVNEVYEVIKEIHSYNVPEFAVFLLTSPSKDYLDWIDKETK' A
#
# COMPACT_ATOMS: atom_id res chain seq x y z
N MET A 1 3.28 11.72 7.93
CA MET A 1 3.52 11.16 6.58
C MET A 1 3.98 9.72 6.73
N VAL A 2 3.36 8.78 6.02
CA VAL A 2 3.64 7.34 6.13
C VAL A 2 3.78 6.76 4.73
N PHE A 3 4.77 5.89 4.53
CA PHE A 3 4.97 5.16 3.27
C PHE A 3 4.71 3.67 3.47
N MET A 4 3.53 3.21 3.04
CA MET A 4 3.15 1.80 3.07
C MET A 4 3.53 1.11 1.76
N LYS A 5 3.85 -0.18 1.82
CA LYS A 5 4.16 -1.01 0.65
C LYS A 5 3.14 -2.14 0.63
N THR A 6 2.59 -2.38 -0.54
CA THR A 6 1.57 -3.40 -0.76
C THR A 6 1.59 -3.81 -2.24
N LYS A 7 0.82 -4.84 -2.58
CA LYS A 7 0.54 -5.24 -3.96
C LYS A 7 -0.46 -4.28 -4.58
N GLU A 8 -0.33 -4.04 -5.88
CA GLU A 8 -1.32 -3.26 -6.64
C GLU A 8 -2.74 -3.83 -6.49
N SER A 9 -2.88 -5.17 -6.46
CA SER A 9 -4.16 -5.85 -6.27
C SER A 9 -4.85 -5.57 -4.93
N LEU A 10 -4.10 -5.12 -3.91
CA LEU A 10 -4.60 -4.86 -2.55
C LEU A 10 -4.84 -3.37 -2.27
N VAL A 11 -4.55 -2.48 -3.21
CA VAL A 11 -4.65 -1.02 -3.01
C VAL A 11 -6.03 -0.58 -2.56
N ASN A 12 -7.09 -1.11 -3.18
CA ASN A 12 -8.47 -0.76 -2.84
C ASN A 12 -8.84 -1.23 -1.42
N GLU A 13 -8.44 -2.43 -1.03
CA GLU A 13 -8.69 -2.96 0.31
C GLU A 13 -7.96 -2.12 1.37
N VAL A 14 -6.69 -1.79 1.12
CA VAL A 14 -5.90 -0.91 1.99
C VAL A 14 -6.55 0.48 2.11
N TYR A 15 -7.05 1.04 1.02
CA TYR A 15 -7.74 2.34 1.04
C TYR A 15 -8.99 2.32 1.91
N GLU A 16 -9.85 1.31 1.79
CA GLU A 16 -11.07 1.20 2.59
C GLU A 16 -10.75 1.04 4.08
N VAL A 17 -9.76 0.20 4.44
CA VAL A 17 -9.32 0.05 5.83
C VAL A 17 -8.80 1.38 6.39
N ILE A 18 -7.96 2.11 5.64
CA ILE A 18 -7.46 3.42 6.07
C ILE A 18 -8.63 4.38 6.26
N LYS A 19 -9.56 4.45 5.32
CA LYS A 19 -10.72 5.34 5.39
C LYS A 19 -11.61 5.07 6.59
N GLU A 20 -11.76 3.80 6.99
CA GLU A 20 -12.53 3.40 8.16
C GLU A 20 -11.86 3.83 9.48
N ILE A 21 -10.54 3.65 9.59
CA ILE A 21 -9.82 3.88 10.86
C ILE A 21 -9.25 5.30 11.00
N HIS A 22 -9.14 6.05 9.91
CA HIS A 22 -8.56 7.38 9.94
C HIS A 22 -9.55 8.40 10.52
N SER A 23 -9.07 9.29 11.37
CA SER A 23 -9.89 10.33 12.01
C SER A 23 -10.42 11.41 11.06
N TYR A 24 -10.03 11.40 9.78
CA TYR A 24 -10.39 12.42 8.80
C TYR A 24 -11.39 11.85 7.80
N ASN A 25 -12.39 12.64 7.45
CA ASN A 25 -13.40 12.23 6.45
C ASN A 25 -12.80 12.03 5.05
N VAL A 26 -11.71 12.73 4.73
CA VAL A 26 -11.00 12.66 3.44
C VAL A 26 -9.49 12.61 3.72
N PRO A 27 -8.93 11.44 4.05
CA PRO A 27 -7.51 11.30 4.31
C PRO A 27 -6.70 11.43 3.00
N GLU A 28 -5.49 11.96 3.10
CA GLU A 28 -4.54 11.96 1.98
C GLU A 28 -4.12 10.52 1.64
N PHE A 29 -4.33 10.10 0.40
CA PHE A 29 -3.96 8.79 -0.10
C PHE A 29 -3.49 8.87 -1.56
N ALA A 30 -2.24 8.48 -1.82
CA ALA A 30 -1.64 8.50 -3.14
C ALA A 30 -0.76 7.24 -3.33
N VAL A 31 -0.77 6.70 -4.55
CA VAL A 31 -0.05 5.48 -4.92
C VAL A 31 1.08 5.83 -5.89
N PHE A 32 2.26 5.29 -5.62
CA PHE A 32 3.45 5.45 -6.47
C PHE A 32 3.95 4.09 -6.91
N LEU A 33 4.23 3.94 -8.21
CA LEU A 33 4.77 2.71 -8.77
C LEU A 33 6.28 2.62 -8.52
N LEU A 34 6.76 1.45 -8.09
CA LEU A 34 8.19 1.15 -8.01
C LEU A 34 8.69 0.70 -9.39
N THR A 35 9.52 1.50 -10.05
CA THR A 35 9.99 1.23 -11.43
C THR A 35 11.32 0.47 -11.50
N SER A 36 12.09 0.43 -10.41
CA SER A 36 13.37 -0.29 -10.36
C SER A 36 13.66 -0.92 -8.97
N PRO A 37 12.72 -1.71 -8.41
CA PRO A 37 12.97 -2.43 -7.15
C PRO A 37 13.85 -3.66 -7.39
N SER A 38 14.54 -4.14 -6.35
CA SER A 38 15.21 -5.44 -6.41
C SER A 38 14.17 -6.56 -6.40
N LYS A 39 14.48 -7.66 -7.09
CA LYS A 39 13.60 -8.85 -7.13
C LYS A 39 13.35 -9.40 -5.73
N ASP A 40 14.40 -9.55 -4.91
CA ASP A 40 14.29 -10.09 -3.56
C ASP A 40 13.34 -9.26 -2.67
N TYR A 41 13.30 -7.94 -2.87
CA TYR A 41 12.39 -7.07 -2.13
C TYR A 41 10.94 -7.23 -2.58
N LEU A 42 10.70 -7.36 -3.89
CA LEU A 42 9.37 -7.66 -4.41
C LEU A 42 8.87 -9.03 -3.95
N ASP A 43 9.71 -10.05 -3.99
CA ASP A 43 9.37 -11.40 -3.52
C ASP A 43 9.02 -11.41 -2.02
N TRP A 44 9.74 -10.62 -1.20
CA TRP A 44 9.43 -10.43 0.21
C TRP A 44 8.06 -9.75 0.40
N ILE A 45 7.79 -8.64 -0.30
CA ILE A 45 6.46 -8.00 -0.26
C ILE A 45 5.38 -9.00 -0.66
N ASP A 46 5.64 -9.79 -1.71
CA ASP A 46 4.67 -10.75 -2.23
C ASP A 46 4.30 -11.82 -1.20
N LYS A 47 5.29 -12.28 -0.42
CA LYS A 47 5.10 -13.24 0.66
C LYS A 47 4.39 -12.66 1.88
N GLU A 48 4.68 -11.41 2.25
CA GLU A 48 4.15 -10.77 3.46
C GLU A 48 2.75 -10.17 3.26
N THR A 49 2.33 -9.91 2.02
CA THR A 49 1.02 -9.34 1.71
C THR A 49 0.14 -10.37 1.01
N LYS A 50 -1.04 -10.66 1.58
CA LYS A 50 -1.98 -11.68 1.11
C LYS A 50 -3.24 -11.04 0.57
#